data_AF-A0A4Q3VGI0-F1
#
_entry.id   AF-A0A4Q3VGI0-F1
#
_cell.length_a   1.000
_cell.length_b   1.000
_cell.length_c   1.000
_cell.angle_alpha   90.00
_cell.angle_beta   90.00
_cell.angle_gamma   90.00
#
_symmetry.space_group_name_H-M   'P 1'
#
loop_
_entity.id
_entity.type
_entity.pdbx_description
1 polymer ?
#
loop_
_entity_poly.entity_id
_entity_poly.type
_entity_poly.pdbx_seq_one_letter_code
_entity_poly.pdbx_strand_id
1 'polypeptide(L)'
;MEHFGRWVAQNADKRVGSRGQWMALFSTLGAVFFPALSVGAYQDNMPFAMWITGALGVASLAGWIPYLKFLRENKGKNKYRSEFSRIWWLQSMGKLTDEMGQKGPMLEAAARDWESIGLLNDRHSDPDDLAAKVKSEADARMDRIFDLSVSPPAYYGLSQERADAQIQKDLQWLTQARKAMEDATLTGDALVALDEDPLLRLRSLAAERVNAMAELRA
;
A
#
# COMPACT_ATOMS: atom_id res chain seq x y z
N MET A 1 11.10 1.66 10.21
CA MET A 1 10.57 0.94 9.04
C MET A 1 9.99 1.96 8.07
N GLU A 2 10.85 2.49 7.20
CA GLU A 2 10.52 3.57 6.27
C GLU A 2 10.03 3.01 4.93
N HIS A 3 10.73 2.02 4.36
CA HIS A 3 10.41 1.43 3.06
C HIS A 3 9.15 0.59 3.12
N PHE A 4 9.05 -0.26 4.16
CA PHE A 4 7.85 -1.06 4.35
C PHE A 4 6.64 -0.18 4.62
N GLY A 5 6.81 0.89 5.38
CA GLY A 5 5.76 1.89 5.62
C GLY A 5 5.26 2.56 4.34
N ARG A 6 6.16 2.93 3.42
CA ARG A 6 5.80 3.44 2.08
C ARG A 6 5.05 2.41 1.25
N TRP A 7 5.53 1.17 1.22
CA TRP A 7 4.87 0.09 0.48
C TRP A 7 3.44 -0.13 1.01
N VAL A 8 3.24 -0.14 2.33
CA VAL A 8 1.92 -0.24 2.97
C VAL A 8 1.03 0.93 2.55
N ALA A 9 1.55 2.17 2.53
CA ALA A 9 0.79 3.34 2.11
C ALA A 9 0.37 3.26 0.63
N GLN A 10 1.26 2.83 -0.26
CA GLN A 10 0.97 2.69 -1.70
C GLN A 10 -0.02 1.57 -2.00
N ASN A 11 0.00 0.49 -1.21
CA ASN A 11 -0.90 -0.65 -1.38
C ASN A 11 -2.20 -0.53 -0.57
N ALA A 12 -2.38 0.55 0.18
CA ALA A 12 -3.56 0.78 1.02
C ALA A 12 -4.85 0.81 0.19
N ASP A 13 -4.86 1.53 -0.93
CA ASP A 13 -6.05 1.67 -1.77
C ASP A 13 -6.47 0.32 -2.39
N LYS A 14 -5.49 -0.51 -2.80
CA LYS A 14 -5.72 -1.86 -3.35
C LYS A 14 -6.29 -2.81 -2.30
N ARG A 15 -5.82 -2.72 -1.04
CA ARG A 15 -6.05 -3.74 0.00
C ARG A 15 -7.13 -3.37 1.01
N VAL A 16 -7.24 -2.10 1.41
CA VAL A 16 -8.22 -1.56 2.36
C VAL A 16 -9.37 -0.85 1.66
N GLY A 17 -9.17 -0.46 0.40
CA GLY A 17 -10.13 0.31 -0.36
C GLY A 17 -9.78 1.80 -0.37
N SER A 18 -10.17 2.48 -1.44
CA SER A 18 -9.88 3.91 -1.63
C SER A 18 -10.38 4.75 -0.45
N ARG A 19 -9.73 5.90 -0.18
CA ARG A 19 -10.24 6.91 0.78
C ARG A 19 -11.72 7.24 0.58
N GLY A 20 -12.23 7.20 -0.66
CA GLY A 20 -13.65 7.39 -0.96
C GLY A 20 -14.57 6.27 -0.43
N GLN A 21 -14.09 5.03 -0.35
CA GLN A 21 -14.81 3.89 0.23
C GLN A 21 -14.84 3.95 1.77
N TRP A 22 -13.79 4.50 2.41
CA TRP A 22 -13.79 4.79 3.84
C TRP A 22 -14.73 5.94 4.21
N MET A 23 -14.72 7.03 3.43
CA MET A 23 -15.68 8.12 3.60
C MET A 23 -17.12 7.64 3.42
N ALA A 24 -17.37 6.70 2.52
CA ALA A 24 -18.66 6.03 2.42
C ALA A 24 -19.00 5.29 3.72
N LEU A 25 -18.08 4.50 4.29
CA LEU A 25 -18.26 3.79 5.57
C LEU A 25 -18.47 4.72 6.78
N PHE A 26 -17.81 5.87 6.82
CA PHE A 26 -18.06 6.89 7.86
C PHE A 26 -19.40 7.61 7.64
N SER A 27 -19.81 7.82 6.38
CA SER A 27 -21.12 8.37 6.08
C SER A 27 -22.25 7.41 6.48
N THR A 28 -22.04 6.09 6.43
CA THR A 28 -23.03 5.10 6.88
C THR A 28 -23.22 5.09 8.40
N LEU A 29 -22.20 5.43 9.20
CA LEU A 29 -22.39 5.68 10.64
C LEU A 29 -23.38 6.84 10.86
N GLY A 30 -23.28 7.91 10.06
CA GLY A 30 -24.28 8.99 10.04
C GLY A 30 -25.70 8.51 9.75
N ALA A 31 -25.87 7.48 8.91
CA ALA A 31 -27.17 6.87 8.58
C ALA A 31 -27.72 5.96 9.69
N VAL A 32 -26.85 5.33 10.49
CA VAL A 32 -27.24 4.49 11.64
C VAL A 32 -27.61 5.37 12.84
N PHE A 33 -26.92 6.49 13.04
CA PHE A 33 -27.29 7.49 14.04
C PHE A 33 -28.42 8.41 13.58
N PHE A 34 -28.76 8.41 12.28
CA PHE A 34 -29.83 9.24 11.71
C PHE A 34 -31.15 9.10 12.48
N PRO A 35 -31.71 7.89 12.74
CA PRO A 35 -32.96 7.77 13.48
C PRO A 35 -32.86 8.32 14.91
N ALA A 36 -31.75 8.08 15.59
CA ALA A 36 -31.55 8.55 16.97
C ALA A 36 -31.43 10.08 17.06
N LEU A 37 -30.69 10.69 16.12
CA LEU A 37 -30.50 12.15 16.06
C LEU A 37 -31.72 12.88 15.50
N SER A 38 -32.42 12.29 14.54
CA SER A 38 -33.65 12.86 13.97
C SER A 38 -34.82 12.79 14.96
N VAL A 39 -34.89 11.74 15.79
CA VAL A 39 -35.92 11.62 16.85
C VAL A 39 -35.69 12.65 17.95
N GLY A 40 -34.44 12.87 18.37
CA GLY A 40 -34.11 13.96 19.32
C GLY A 40 -34.41 15.35 18.75
N ALA A 41 -34.02 15.62 17.50
CA ALA A 41 -34.30 16.90 16.84
C ALA A 41 -35.80 17.16 16.59
N TYR A 42 -36.59 16.10 16.37
CA TYR A 42 -38.05 16.17 16.25
C TYR A 42 -38.72 16.50 17.60
N GLN A 43 -38.25 15.91 18.70
CA GLN A 43 -38.74 16.21 20.05
C GLN A 43 -38.45 17.66 20.46
N ASP A 44 -37.31 18.22 20.03
CA ASP A 44 -36.89 19.59 20.36
C ASP A 44 -37.37 20.66 19.35
N ASN A 45 -38.25 20.31 18.40
CA ASN A 45 -38.75 21.22 17.35
C ASN A 45 -37.63 21.95 16.58
N MET A 46 -36.56 21.22 16.20
CA MET A 46 -35.43 21.77 15.44
C MET A 46 -35.50 21.38 13.95
N PRO A 47 -36.30 22.07 13.11
CA PRO A 47 -36.51 21.68 11.71
C PRO A 47 -35.24 21.75 10.87
N PHE A 48 -34.33 22.68 11.17
CA PHE A 48 -33.05 22.81 10.47
C PHE A 48 -32.14 21.58 10.71
N ALA A 49 -32.14 21.04 11.93
CA ALA A 49 -31.40 19.82 12.26
C ALA A 49 -31.99 18.58 11.58
N MET A 50 -33.32 18.49 11.42
CA MET A 50 -33.97 17.43 10.63
C MET A 50 -33.58 17.47 9.15
N TRP A 51 -33.51 18.65 8.53
CA TRP A 51 -33.11 18.77 7.13
C TRP A 51 -31.63 18.41 6.91
N ILE A 52 -30.73 18.85 7.79
CA ILE A 52 -29.30 18.51 7.71
C ILE A 52 -29.11 17.00 7.90
N THR A 53 -29.72 16.41 8.92
CA THR A 53 -29.62 14.97 9.17
C THR A 53 -30.23 14.16 8.03
N GLY A 54 -31.36 14.61 7.45
CA GLY A 54 -32.01 13.96 6.31
C GLY A 54 -31.15 14.01 5.04
N ALA A 55 -30.55 15.16 4.74
CA ALA A 55 -29.62 15.32 3.62
C ALA A 55 -28.37 14.45 3.80
N LEU A 56 -27.80 14.39 5.01
CA LEU A 56 -26.68 13.51 5.34
C LEU A 56 -27.06 12.01 5.21
N GLY A 57 -28.30 11.66 5.60
CA GLY A 57 -28.84 10.31 5.43
C GLY A 57 -28.93 9.90 3.96
N VAL A 58 -29.47 10.75 3.08
CA VAL A 58 -29.54 10.46 1.64
C VAL A 58 -28.15 10.46 1.00
N ALA A 59 -27.27 11.39 1.37
CA ALA A 59 -25.89 11.43 0.88
C ALA A 59 -25.09 10.17 1.28
N SER A 60 -25.38 9.59 2.46
CA SER A 60 -24.74 8.35 2.89
C SER A 60 -25.08 7.15 2.01
N LEU A 61 -26.29 7.09 1.45
CA LEU A 61 -26.75 6.00 0.58
C LEU A 61 -25.98 5.95 -0.75
N ALA A 62 -25.55 7.11 -1.28
CA ALA A 62 -24.73 7.18 -2.48
C ALA A 62 -23.35 6.51 -2.31
N GLY A 63 -22.82 6.47 -1.08
CA GLY A 63 -21.57 5.78 -0.74
C GLY A 63 -21.68 4.25 -0.68
N TRP A 64 -22.88 3.68 -0.53
CA TRP A 64 -23.04 2.23 -0.37
C TRP A 64 -22.80 1.44 -1.65
N ILE A 65 -23.16 1.97 -2.82
CA ILE A 65 -22.99 1.26 -4.10
C ILE A 65 -21.52 0.88 -4.36
N PRO A 66 -20.53 1.79 -4.28
CA PRO A 66 -19.12 1.43 -4.44
C PRO A 66 -18.59 0.55 -3.30
N TYR A 67 -19.09 0.73 -2.07
CA TYR A 67 -18.69 -0.10 -0.92
C TYR A 67 -19.20 -1.54 -1.02
N LEU A 68 -20.45 -1.75 -1.45
CA LEU A 68 -21.03 -3.08 -1.65
C LEU A 68 -20.40 -3.80 -2.84
N LYS A 69 -20.07 -3.09 -3.93
CA LYS A 69 -19.27 -3.64 -5.04
C LYS A 69 -17.91 -4.11 -4.53
N PHE A 70 -17.21 -3.27 -3.78
CA PHE A 70 -15.94 -3.59 -3.17
C PHE A 70 -16.01 -4.79 -2.20
N LEU A 71 -17.04 -4.88 -1.37
CA LEU A 71 -17.26 -6.05 -0.50
C LEU A 71 -17.56 -7.32 -1.30
N ARG A 72 -18.34 -7.22 -2.38
CA ARG A 72 -18.71 -8.35 -3.24
C ARG A 72 -17.50 -8.91 -3.98
N GLU A 73 -16.67 -8.05 -4.56
CA GLU A 73 -15.43 -8.43 -5.26
C GLU A 73 -14.40 -9.03 -4.31
N ASN A 74 -14.47 -8.71 -3.02
CA ASN A 74 -13.47 -9.12 -2.02
C ASN A 74 -14.00 -10.09 -0.95
N LYS A 75 -15.18 -10.70 -1.13
CA LYS A 75 -15.83 -11.61 -0.17
C LYS A 75 -14.94 -12.79 0.27
N GLY A 76 -14.03 -13.27 -0.60
CA GLY A 76 -13.07 -14.34 -0.27
C GLY A 76 -11.77 -13.88 0.39
N LYS A 77 -11.48 -12.57 0.41
CA LYS A 77 -10.23 -11.98 0.91
C LYS A 77 -10.40 -11.21 2.23
N ASN A 78 -11.64 -11.11 2.75
CA ASN A 78 -11.99 -10.30 3.92
C ASN A 78 -11.26 -10.66 5.23
N LYS A 79 -10.83 -11.91 5.41
CA LYS A 79 -10.19 -12.36 6.67
C LYS A 79 -8.77 -11.82 6.88
N TYR A 80 -8.08 -11.35 5.83
CA TYR A 80 -6.70 -10.80 5.89
C TYR A 80 -6.66 -9.29 5.69
N ARG A 81 -7.79 -8.70 5.32
CA ARG A 81 -7.97 -7.26 5.41
C ARG A 81 -7.84 -6.76 6.83
N SER A 82 -8.20 -7.55 7.84
CA SER A 82 -8.03 -7.14 9.24
C SER A 82 -6.55 -6.97 9.60
N GLU A 83 -5.68 -7.89 9.18
CA GLU A 83 -4.24 -7.78 9.44
C GLU A 83 -3.59 -6.67 8.63
N PHE A 84 -3.91 -6.54 7.33
CA PHE A 84 -3.42 -5.39 6.56
C PHE A 84 -3.96 -4.06 7.12
N SER A 85 -5.24 -3.99 7.52
CA SER A 85 -5.82 -2.77 8.10
C SER A 85 -5.18 -2.42 9.44
N ARG A 86 -4.87 -3.43 10.27
CA ARG A 86 -4.09 -3.26 11.50
C ARG A 86 -2.72 -2.68 11.19
N ILE A 87 -1.99 -3.25 10.24
CA ILE A 87 -0.65 -2.80 9.84
C ILE A 87 -0.68 -1.39 9.23
N TRP A 88 -1.66 -1.10 8.39
CA TRP A 88 -1.89 0.25 7.84
C TRP A 88 -2.22 1.27 8.93
N TRP A 89 -3.06 0.89 9.91
CA TRP A 89 -3.36 1.73 11.07
C TRP A 89 -2.11 1.99 11.92
N LEU A 90 -1.32 0.95 12.21
CA LEU A 90 -0.03 1.06 12.91
C LEU A 90 0.94 2.00 12.18
N GLN A 91 0.98 1.94 10.85
CA GLN A 91 1.76 2.86 10.03
C GLN A 91 1.29 4.31 10.16
N SER A 92 -0.03 4.54 10.13
CA SER A 92 -0.59 5.89 10.30
C SER A 92 -0.31 6.50 11.67
N MET A 93 -0.20 5.67 12.71
CA MET A 93 0.15 6.08 14.08
C MET A 93 1.66 6.16 14.33
N GLY A 94 2.51 5.81 13.35
CA GLY A 94 3.96 5.75 13.52
C GLY A 94 4.45 4.60 14.41
N LYS A 95 3.59 3.62 14.74
CA LYS A 95 3.88 2.48 15.63
C LYS A 95 4.27 1.19 14.89
N LEU A 96 4.47 1.27 13.57
CA LEU A 96 4.77 0.12 12.74
C LEU A 96 6.05 -0.60 13.20
N THR A 97 7.08 0.17 13.55
CA THR A 97 8.38 -0.41 13.95
C THR A 97 8.28 -1.24 15.23
N ASP A 98 7.46 -0.79 16.19
CA ASP A 98 7.37 -1.39 17.52
C ASP A 98 6.55 -2.70 17.51
N GLU A 99 5.52 -2.76 16.67
CA GLU A 99 4.51 -3.83 16.68
C GLU A 99 4.79 -4.96 15.66
N MET A 100 5.67 -4.72 14.68
CA MET A 100 6.03 -5.73 13.68
C MET A 100 7.00 -6.80 14.20
N GLY A 101 7.64 -6.56 15.35
CA GLY A 101 8.52 -7.51 16.03
C GLY A 101 9.61 -8.09 15.12
N GLN A 102 9.82 -9.41 15.21
CA GLN A 102 10.88 -10.11 14.48
C GLN A 102 10.70 -10.15 12.95
N LYS A 103 9.49 -9.94 12.43
CA LYS A 103 9.21 -9.93 10.98
C LYS A 103 9.53 -8.59 10.31
N GLY A 104 9.63 -7.54 11.13
CA GLY A 104 9.86 -6.17 10.68
C GLY A 104 11.14 -5.97 9.85
N PRO A 105 12.32 -6.40 10.31
CA PRO A 105 13.57 -6.22 9.56
C PRO A 105 13.55 -6.88 8.19
N MET A 106 12.95 -8.07 8.09
CA MET A 106 12.82 -8.80 6.83
C MET A 106 11.92 -8.06 5.83
N LEU A 107 10.75 -7.57 6.29
CA LEU A 107 9.82 -6.81 5.44
C LEU A 107 10.38 -5.45 5.04
N GLU A 108 11.16 -4.81 5.91
CA GLU A 108 11.88 -3.58 5.59
C GLU A 108 12.92 -3.80 4.50
N ALA A 109 13.72 -4.86 4.59
CA ALA A 109 14.71 -5.22 3.57
C ALA A 109 14.04 -5.56 2.23
N ALA A 110 12.96 -6.34 2.25
CA ALA A 110 12.19 -6.68 1.06
C ALA A 110 11.60 -5.43 0.39
N ALA A 111 10.99 -4.55 1.18
CA ALA A 111 10.41 -3.31 0.70
C ALA A 111 11.48 -2.36 0.14
N ARG A 112 12.67 -2.37 0.72
CA ARG A 112 13.81 -1.61 0.21
C ARG A 112 14.24 -2.09 -1.18
N ASP A 113 14.43 -3.40 -1.36
CA ASP A 113 14.80 -3.96 -2.67
C ASP A 113 13.70 -3.72 -3.72
N TRP A 114 12.44 -3.88 -3.33
CA TRP A 114 11.28 -3.56 -4.16
C TRP A 114 11.25 -2.09 -4.60
N GLU A 115 11.52 -1.15 -3.67
CA GLU A 115 11.55 0.28 -3.97
C GLU A 115 12.68 0.62 -4.94
N SER A 116 13.88 0.05 -4.74
CA SER A 116 15.01 0.22 -5.68
C SER A 116 14.65 -0.24 -7.10
N ILE A 117 14.02 -1.42 -7.24
CA ILE A 117 13.58 -1.95 -8.54
C ILE A 117 12.60 -0.96 -9.22
N GLY A 118 11.65 -0.41 -8.47
CA GLY A 118 10.71 0.58 -8.97
C GLY A 118 11.40 1.83 -9.52
N LEU A 119 12.35 2.38 -8.76
CA LEU A 119 13.12 3.57 -9.15
C LEU A 119 14.02 3.31 -10.37
N LEU A 120 14.66 2.14 -10.44
CA LEU A 120 15.51 1.74 -11.56
C LEU A 120 14.70 1.55 -12.85
N ASN A 121 13.53 0.91 -12.74
CA ASN A 121 12.60 0.79 -13.87
C ASN A 121 12.20 2.17 -14.41
N ASP A 122 11.84 3.09 -13.51
CA ASP A 122 11.34 4.40 -13.91
C ASP A 122 12.44 5.22 -14.59
N ARG A 123 13.73 4.94 -14.34
CA ARG A 123 14.90 5.62 -14.93
C ARG A 123 15.20 5.23 -16.37
N HIS A 124 14.75 4.07 -16.85
CA HIS A 124 14.94 3.69 -18.25
C HIS A 124 14.25 4.70 -19.18
N SER A 125 14.99 5.19 -20.18
CA SER A 125 14.53 6.20 -21.16
C SER A 125 13.39 5.67 -22.02
N ASP A 126 13.48 4.39 -22.37
CA ASP A 126 12.42 3.57 -22.94
C ASP A 126 12.26 2.37 -21.99
N PRO A 127 11.10 2.16 -21.36
CA PRO A 127 10.90 0.97 -20.57
C PRO A 127 10.88 -0.23 -21.51
N ASP A 128 12.01 -0.93 -21.61
CA ASP A 128 12.05 -2.25 -22.21
C ASP A 128 10.94 -3.11 -21.56
N ASP A 129 10.21 -3.87 -22.37
CA ASP A 129 9.17 -4.80 -21.89
C ASP A 129 9.66 -5.69 -20.73
N LEU A 130 10.97 -5.95 -20.68
CA LEU A 130 11.63 -6.70 -19.62
C LEU A 130 11.67 -5.94 -18.28
N ALA A 131 12.03 -4.66 -18.25
CA ALA A 131 12.09 -3.86 -17.02
C ALA A 131 10.70 -3.73 -16.38
N ALA A 132 9.67 -3.48 -17.21
CA ALA A 132 8.28 -3.45 -16.76
C ALA A 132 7.81 -4.80 -16.21
N LYS A 133 8.20 -5.92 -16.85
CA LYS A 133 7.93 -7.27 -16.34
C LYS A 133 8.63 -7.53 -15.00
N VAL A 134 9.88 -7.10 -14.85
CA VAL A 134 10.61 -7.24 -13.57
C VAL A 134 9.94 -6.44 -12.47
N LYS A 135 9.50 -5.20 -12.73
CA LYS A 135 8.73 -4.39 -11.77
C LYS A 135 7.42 -5.09 -11.36
N SER A 136 6.65 -5.58 -12.34
CA SER A 136 5.40 -6.30 -12.06
C SER A 136 5.62 -7.59 -11.25
N GLU A 137 6.71 -8.31 -11.50
CA GLU A 137 7.06 -9.52 -10.75
C GLU A 137 7.56 -9.16 -9.34
N ALA A 138 8.28 -8.05 -9.18
CA ALA A 138 8.69 -7.52 -7.88
C ALA A 138 7.47 -7.13 -7.02
N ASP A 139 6.46 -6.48 -7.61
CA ASP A 139 5.19 -6.19 -6.95
C ASP A 139 4.51 -7.47 -6.47
N ALA A 140 4.41 -8.48 -7.33
CA ALA A 140 3.77 -9.75 -7.00
C ALA A 140 4.51 -10.53 -5.90
N ARG A 141 5.84 -10.47 -5.88
CA ARG A 141 6.66 -11.12 -4.85
C ARG A 141 6.64 -10.39 -3.53
N MET A 142 6.69 -9.07 -3.53
CA MET A 142 6.53 -8.28 -2.30
C MET A 142 5.14 -8.51 -1.69
N ASP A 143 4.09 -8.53 -2.53
CA ASP A 143 2.73 -8.91 -2.12
C ASP A 143 2.72 -10.31 -1.45
N ARG A 144 3.39 -11.30 -2.06
CA ARG A 144 3.45 -12.68 -1.54
C ARG A 144 4.24 -12.79 -0.24
N ILE A 145 5.39 -12.11 -0.13
CA ILE A 145 6.20 -12.07 1.09
C ILE A 145 5.36 -11.49 2.22
N PHE A 146 4.69 -10.37 2.00
CA PHE A 146 3.80 -9.77 2.99
C PHE A 146 2.70 -10.76 3.39
N ASP A 147 1.99 -11.30 2.41
CA ASP A 147 0.84 -12.17 2.62
C ASP A 147 1.19 -13.45 3.41
N LEU A 148 2.31 -14.10 3.09
CA LEU A 148 2.83 -15.27 3.82
C LEU A 148 3.39 -14.90 5.20
N SER A 149 3.87 -13.68 5.37
CA SER A 149 4.42 -13.20 6.65
C SER A 149 3.33 -12.85 7.66
N VAL A 150 2.19 -12.32 7.20
CA VAL A 150 1.13 -11.82 8.09
C VAL A 150 -0.05 -12.78 8.21
N SER A 151 -0.21 -13.71 7.27
CA SER A 151 -1.33 -14.66 7.24
C SER A 151 -0.86 -16.09 7.53
N PRO A 152 -1.68 -16.93 8.19
CA PRO A 152 -1.33 -18.33 8.40
C PRO A 152 -1.09 -19.08 7.07
N PRO A 153 0.02 -19.82 6.90
CA PRO A 153 0.36 -20.53 5.66
C PRO A 153 -0.67 -21.54 5.15
N ALA A 154 -1.45 -22.12 6.06
CA ALA A 154 -2.50 -23.09 5.75
C ALA A 154 -3.54 -22.56 4.74
N TYR A 155 -3.72 -21.24 4.68
CA TYR A 155 -4.63 -20.61 3.73
C TYR A 155 -4.15 -20.64 2.27
N TYR A 156 -2.85 -20.79 2.08
CA TYR A 156 -2.24 -21.01 0.76
C TYR A 156 -2.05 -22.50 0.46
N GLY A 157 -2.61 -23.39 1.29
CA GLY A 157 -2.36 -24.83 1.20
C GLY A 157 -0.90 -25.20 1.50
N LEU A 158 -0.17 -24.34 2.22
CA LEU A 158 1.24 -24.52 2.54
C LEU A 158 1.43 -24.88 4.02
N SER A 159 2.45 -25.69 4.29
CA SER A 159 3.01 -25.82 5.64
C SER A 159 3.80 -24.56 6.00
N GLN A 160 4.06 -24.35 7.29
CA GLN A 160 4.90 -23.23 7.75
C GLN A 160 6.28 -23.25 7.08
N GLU A 161 6.93 -24.41 7.07
CA GLU A 161 8.23 -24.61 6.42
C GLU A 161 8.22 -24.24 4.93
N ARG A 162 7.15 -24.60 4.20
CA ARG A 162 7.02 -24.23 2.78
C ARG A 162 6.78 -22.74 2.58
N ALA A 163 6.02 -22.10 3.47
CA ALA A 163 5.84 -20.65 3.41
C ALA A 163 7.15 -19.92 3.71
N ASP A 164 7.90 -20.35 4.71
CA ASP A 164 9.20 -19.77 5.05
C ASP A 164 10.21 -19.95 3.91
N ALA A 165 10.25 -21.14 3.28
CA ALA A 165 11.09 -21.39 2.11
C ALA A 165 10.68 -20.51 0.90
N GLN A 166 9.37 -20.31 0.70
CA GLN A 166 8.87 -19.43 -0.36
C GLN A 166 9.24 -17.97 -0.10
N ILE A 167 9.11 -17.50 1.14
CA ILE A 167 9.53 -16.16 1.55
C ILE A 167 11.03 -15.97 1.27
N GLN A 168 11.88 -16.92 1.68
CA GLN A 168 13.32 -16.84 1.41
C GLN A 168 13.64 -16.78 -0.08
N LYS A 169 12.96 -17.59 -0.89
CA LYS A 169 13.12 -17.59 -2.35
C LYS A 169 12.74 -16.25 -2.97
N ASP A 170 11.64 -15.65 -2.50
CA ASP A 170 11.18 -14.36 -3.01
C ASP A 170 12.08 -13.21 -2.56
N LEU A 171 12.60 -13.24 -1.33
CA LEU A 171 13.61 -12.29 -0.85
C LEU A 171 14.88 -12.35 -1.69
N GLN A 172 15.42 -13.55 -1.91
CA GLN A 172 16.61 -13.74 -2.73
C GLN A 172 16.40 -13.24 -4.16
N TRP A 173 15.22 -13.49 -4.73
CA TRP A 173 14.89 -13.01 -6.06
C TRP A 173 14.86 -11.48 -6.11
N LEU A 174 14.22 -10.80 -5.15
CA LEU A 174 14.17 -9.33 -5.10
C LEU A 174 15.58 -8.73 -5.04
N THR A 175 16.44 -9.27 -4.17
CA THR A 175 17.83 -8.81 -4.06
C THR A 175 18.61 -9.03 -5.36
N GLN A 176 18.44 -10.18 -6.02
CA GLN A 176 19.13 -10.48 -7.29
C GLN A 176 18.62 -9.61 -8.44
N ALA A 177 17.30 -9.43 -8.55
CA ALA A 177 16.67 -8.59 -9.55
C ALA A 177 17.11 -7.13 -9.40
N ARG A 178 17.15 -6.61 -8.17
CA ARG A 178 17.68 -5.27 -7.87
C ARG A 178 19.11 -5.14 -8.40
N LYS A 179 20.02 -6.03 -7.99
CA LYS A 179 21.43 -5.96 -8.41
C LYS A 179 21.57 -6.02 -9.93
N ALA A 180 20.87 -6.94 -10.59
CA ALA A 180 20.90 -7.06 -12.04
C ALA A 180 20.38 -5.78 -12.75
N MET A 181 19.33 -5.15 -12.21
CA MET A 181 18.83 -3.88 -12.73
C MET A 181 19.77 -2.72 -12.45
N GLU A 182 20.42 -2.68 -11.28
CA GLU A 182 21.46 -1.68 -10.98
C GLU A 182 22.61 -1.79 -11.98
N ASP A 183 23.14 -2.99 -12.18
CA ASP A 183 24.24 -3.25 -13.13
C ASP A 183 23.87 -2.87 -14.57
N ALA A 184 22.60 -3.08 -14.96
CA ALA A 184 22.12 -2.75 -16.30
C ALA A 184 21.79 -1.26 -16.49
N THR A 185 21.34 -0.56 -15.43
CA THR A 185 20.83 0.81 -15.52
C THR A 185 21.86 1.86 -15.15
N LEU A 186 22.79 1.55 -14.24
CA LEU A 186 23.76 2.50 -13.70
C LEU A 186 25.09 2.35 -14.44
N THR A 187 25.49 3.37 -15.20
CA THR A 187 26.80 3.44 -15.88
C THR A 187 27.59 4.69 -15.45
N GLY A 188 28.92 4.62 -15.39
CA GLY A 188 29.80 5.78 -15.16
C GLY A 188 29.82 6.27 -13.70
N ASP A 189 29.82 7.59 -13.47
CA ASP A 189 29.87 8.22 -12.13
C ASP A 189 28.79 7.70 -11.17
N ALA A 190 27.67 7.21 -11.71
CA ALA A 190 26.58 6.50 -11.00
C ALA A 190 27.03 5.24 -10.23
N LEU A 191 28.22 4.69 -10.51
CA LEU A 191 28.82 3.54 -9.81
C LEU A 191 29.91 3.94 -8.80
N VAL A 192 30.48 5.16 -8.91
CA VAL A 192 31.78 5.50 -8.29
C VAL A 192 31.67 6.14 -6.89
N ALA A 193 30.51 6.67 -6.50
CA ALA A 193 30.29 7.14 -5.13
C ALA A 193 29.94 5.97 -4.20
N LEU A 194 30.99 5.35 -3.63
CA LEU A 194 30.94 4.16 -2.76
C LEU A 194 30.44 4.44 -1.32
N ASP A 195 30.22 5.71 -0.95
CA ASP A 195 30.02 6.12 0.44
C ASP A 195 28.56 6.46 0.80
N GLU A 196 27.63 6.48 -0.18
CA GLU A 196 26.20 6.75 0.05
C GLU A 196 25.34 5.49 -0.06
N ASP A 197 24.24 5.45 0.71
CA ASP A 197 23.23 4.40 0.59
C ASP A 197 22.70 4.34 -0.87
N PRO A 198 22.79 3.18 -1.56
CA PRO A 198 22.37 3.03 -2.95
C PRO A 198 20.94 3.50 -3.22
N LEU A 199 20.04 3.36 -2.25
CA LEU A 199 18.65 3.78 -2.40
C LEU A 199 18.48 5.30 -2.23
N LEU A 200 19.21 5.94 -1.30
CA LEU A 200 19.18 7.40 -1.16
C LEU A 200 19.65 8.07 -2.45
N ARG A 201 20.67 7.49 -3.08
CA ARG A 201 21.19 7.91 -4.37
C ARG A 201 20.18 7.74 -5.50
N LEU A 202 19.48 6.60 -5.56
CA LEU A 202 18.43 6.41 -6.57
C LEU A 202 17.31 7.44 -6.41
N ARG A 203 16.98 7.84 -5.18
CA ARG A 203 15.98 8.88 -4.91
C ARG A 203 16.44 10.28 -5.28
N SER A 204 17.68 10.66 -4.97
CA SER A 204 18.21 11.97 -5.37
C SER A 204 18.20 12.11 -6.89
N LEU A 205 18.66 11.08 -7.60
CA LEU A 205 18.67 11.04 -9.06
C LEU A 205 17.24 11.05 -9.65
N ALA A 206 16.28 10.38 -9.02
CA ALA A 206 14.87 10.45 -9.42
C ALA A 206 14.28 11.86 -9.22
N ALA A 207 14.59 12.52 -8.08
CA ALA A 207 14.14 13.87 -7.79
C ALA A 207 14.74 14.90 -8.77
N GLU A 208 16.02 14.78 -9.09
CA GLU A 208 16.70 15.60 -10.10
C GLU A 208 16.03 15.51 -11.47
N ARG A 209 15.66 14.29 -11.91
CA ARG A 209 14.94 14.11 -13.18
C ARG A 209 13.56 14.75 -13.16
N VAL A 210 12.81 14.62 -12.06
CA VAL A 210 11.48 15.25 -11.93
C VAL A 210 11.60 16.76 -12.04
N ASN A 211 12.59 17.36 -11.38
CA ASN A 211 12.86 18.80 -11.45
C ASN A 211 13.26 19.23 -12.87
N ALA A 212 14.21 18.53 -13.50
CA ALA A 212 14.64 18.81 -14.88
C ALA A 212 13.47 18.70 -15.89
N MET A 213 12.59 17.71 -15.73
CA MET A 213 11.41 17.55 -16.58
C MET A 213 10.34 18.63 -16.32
N ALA A 214 10.26 19.16 -15.10
CA ALA A 214 9.37 20.27 -14.76
C ALA A 214 9.87 21.58 -15.37
N GLU A 215 11.18 21.83 -15.32
CA GLU A 215 11.83 22.99 -15.95
C GLU A 215 11.69 22.98 -17.47
N LEU A 216 11.77 21.81 -18.11
CA LEU A 216 11.56 21.67 -19.56
C LEU A 216 10.10 21.89 -20.01
N ARG A 217 9.14 21.87 -19.07
CA ARG A 217 7.71 22.08 -19.32
C ARG A 217 7.23 23.50 -18.99
N ALA A 218 8.06 24.31 -18.32
CA ALA A 218 7.79 25.69 -17.94
C ALA A 218 8.26 26.66 -19.03
#